data_AF-A0ABD0P2G2-F1
#
_entry.id   AF-A0ABD0P2G2-F1
#
_cell.length_a   1.000
_cell.length_b   1.000
_cell.length_c   1.000
_cell.angle_alpha   90.00
_cell.angle_beta   90.00
_cell.angle_gamma   90.00
#
_symmetry.space_group_name_H-M   'P 1'
#
loop_
_entity.id
_entity.type
_entity.pdbx_description
1 polymer ?
#
loop_
_entity_poly.entity_id
_entity_poly.type
_entity_poly.pdbx_seq_one_letter_code
_entity_poly.pdbx_strand_id
1 'polypeptide(L)'
;WMLEENSFVSPTPKGDVTFTNVLAVLDPSAPRRLLLACHHDSKILPVDPKNPKRVFVGASDSAIPCAMILELATALDTQLKALKQQ
;
A
#
# COMPACT_ATOMS: atom_id res chain seq x y z
N TRP A 1 3.81 -6.59 -14.41
CA TRP A 1 2.98 -6.56 -13.20
C TRP A 1 1.52 -6.63 -13.61
N MET A 2 0.74 -7.46 -12.93
CA MET A 2 -0.71 -7.37 -12.90
C MET A 2 -1.08 -6.52 -11.68
N LEU A 3 -1.95 -5.54 -11.88
CA LEU A 3 -2.44 -4.67 -10.81
C LEU A 3 -3.92 -4.98 -10.58
N GLU A 4 -4.30 -5.21 -9.33
CA GLU A 4 -5.68 -5.42 -8.91
C GLU A 4 -6.01 -4.45 -7.78
N GLU A 5 -7.13 -3.75 -7.93
CA GLU A 5 -7.75 -2.98 -6.85
C GLU A 5 -8.92 -3.78 -6.28
N ASN A 6 -8.78 -4.23 -5.04
CA ASN A 6 -9.79 -5.02 -4.37
C ASN A 6 -10.60 -4.13 -3.42
N SER A 7 -11.79 -3.73 -3.87
CA SER A 7 -12.67 -2.83 -3.12
C SER A 7 -13.80 -3.58 -2.41
N PHE A 8 -14.09 -3.18 -1.18
CA PHE A 8 -15.22 -3.68 -0.40
C PHE A 8 -15.78 -2.60 0.51
N VAL A 9 -17.05 -2.73 0.91
CA VAL A 9 -17.70 -1.85 1.88
C VAL A 9 -17.72 -2.54 3.24
N SER A 10 -17.37 -1.82 4.30
CA SER A 10 -17.41 -2.34 5.67
C SER A 10 -18.00 -1.31 6.64
N PRO A 11 -18.85 -1.74 7.60
CA PRO A 11 -19.34 -0.86 8.65
C PRO A 11 -18.23 -0.39 9.58
N THR A 12 -18.21 0.89 9.90
CA THR A 12 -17.27 1.50 10.85
C THR A 12 -18.03 2.37 11.87
N PRO A 13 -17.38 2.83 12.96
CA PRO A 13 -17.98 3.83 13.86
C PRO A 13 -18.39 5.15 13.17
N LYS A 14 -17.94 5.40 11.94
CA LYS A 14 -18.32 6.57 11.13
C LYS A 14 -19.36 6.24 10.04
N GLY A 15 -19.97 5.07 10.10
CA GLY A 15 -20.84 4.54 9.06
C GLY A 15 -20.10 3.61 8.10
N ASP A 16 -20.78 3.24 7.02
CA ASP A 16 -20.21 2.38 5.98
C ASP A 16 -19.12 3.12 5.19
N VAL A 17 -17.97 2.46 5.05
CA VAL A 17 -16.80 3.01 4.35
C VAL A 17 -16.36 2.01 3.28
N THR A 18 -16.02 2.53 2.10
CA THR A 18 -15.34 1.76 1.06
C THR A 18 -13.84 1.70 1.35
N PHE A 19 -13.30 0.50 1.43
CA PHE A 19 -11.87 0.23 1.53
C PHE A 19 -11.40 -0.38 0.22
N THR A 20 -10.20 0.01 -0.24
CA THR A 20 -9.59 -0.51 -1.47
C THR A 20 -8.18 -0.97 -1.16
N ASN A 21 -7.95 -2.28 -1.26
CA ASN A 21 -6.59 -2.83 -1.23
C ASN A 21 -5.97 -2.75 -2.63
N VAL A 22 -4.67 -2.53 -2.71
CA VAL A 22 -3.91 -2.54 -3.97
C VAL A 22 -2.97 -3.73 -3.96
N LEU A 23 -3.13 -4.62 -4.94
CA LEU A 23 -2.29 -5.80 -5.13
C LEU A 23 -1.51 -5.67 -6.44
N ALA A 24 -0.18 -5.69 -6.36
CA ALA A 24 0.70 -5.75 -7.52
C ALA A 24 1.41 -7.11 -7.56
N VAL A 25 1.15 -7.89 -8.62
CA VAL A 25 1.68 -9.24 -8.78
C VAL A 25 2.60 -9.30 -10.00
N LEU A 26 3.87 -9.68 -9.80
CA LEU A 26 4.84 -9.77 -10.89
C LEU A 26 4.42 -10.83 -11.93
N ASP A 27 4.18 -12.05 -11.45
CA ASP A 27 3.71 -13.20 -12.23
C ASP A 27 2.51 -13.88 -11.53
N PRO A 28 1.28 -13.71 -12.06
CA PRO A 28 0.10 -14.39 -11.55
C PRO A 28 0.13 -15.92 -11.69
N SER A 29 0.96 -16.47 -12.59
CA SER A 29 1.02 -17.92 -12.81
C SER A 29 1.96 -18.65 -11.84
N ALA A 30 2.87 -17.93 -11.18
CA ALA A 30 3.81 -18.52 -10.23
C ALA A 30 3.08 -19.18 -9.03
N PRO A 31 3.42 -20.44 -8.68
CA PRO A 31 2.75 -21.19 -7.61
C PRO A 31 3.12 -20.72 -6.20
N ARG A 32 4.21 -19.95 -6.08
CA ARG A 32 4.70 -19.38 -4.81
C ARG A 32 5.11 -17.93 -5.05
N ARG A 33 4.86 -17.08 -4.05
CA ARG A 33 5.17 -15.64 -4.11
C ARG A 33 5.75 -15.20 -2.77
N LEU A 34 6.78 -14.36 -2.82
CA LEU A 34 7.19 -13.56 -1.66
C LEU A 34 6.30 -12.32 -1.62
N LEU A 35 5.56 -12.13 -0.53
CA LEU A 35 4.68 -10.98 -0.36
C LEU A 35 5.37 -9.92 0.50
N LEU A 36 5.43 -8.69 -0.02
CA LEU A 36 5.76 -7.49 0.75
C LEU A 36 4.48 -6.66 0.90
N ALA A 37 4.23 -6.11 2.09
CA ALA A 37 3.00 -5.38 2.38
C ALA A 37 3.25 -4.15 3.25
N CYS A 38 2.47 -3.10 3.01
CA CYS A 38 2.29 -1.93 3.87
C CYS A 38 0.79 -1.60 3.89
N HIS A 39 0.36 -0.76 4.83
CA HIS A 39 -0.91 -0.06 4.71
C HIS A 39 -0.67 1.35 4.16
N HIS A 40 -1.53 1.83 3.27
CA HIS A 40 -1.35 3.12 2.60
C HIS A 40 -2.30 4.21 3.13
N ASP A 41 -3.26 3.84 3.96
CA ASP A 41 -4.09 4.78 4.70
C ASP A 41 -3.31 5.39 5.87
N SER A 42 -3.73 6.57 6.29
CA SER A 42 -3.22 7.22 7.50
C SER A 42 -4.33 7.38 8.52
N LYS A 43 -4.00 7.22 9.80
CA LYS A 43 -4.97 7.39 10.89
C LYS A 43 -5.60 8.78 10.88
N ILE A 44 -6.94 8.83 10.88
CA ILE A 44 -7.66 10.08 11.10
C ILE A 44 -7.48 10.52 12.55
N LEU A 45 -6.69 11.56 12.77
CA LEU A 45 -6.52 12.20 14.08
C LEU A 45 -7.30 13.52 14.16
N PRO A 46 -7.82 13.88 15.36
CA PRO A 46 -8.42 15.19 15.57
C PRO A 46 -7.43 16.32 15.27
N VAL A 47 -7.96 17.48 14.87
CA VAL A 47 -7.18 18.70 14.66
C VAL A 47 -6.50 19.09 15.98
N ASP A 48 -5.21 19.42 15.93
CA ASP A 48 -4.47 19.94 17.08
C ASP A 48 -4.98 21.37 17.40
N PRO A 49 -5.57 21.61 18.58
CA PRO A 49 -6.07 22.94 18.95
C PRO A 49 -4.98 24.01 19.01
N LYS A 50 -3.73 23.61 19.28
CA LYS A 50 -2.58 24.52 19.39
C LYS A 50 -1.95 24.79 18.02
N ASN A 51 -2.15 23.90 17.06
CA ASN A 51 -1.64 24.06 15.70
C ASN A 51 -2.63 23.50 14.68
N PRO A 52 -3.69 24.26 14.33
CA PRO A 52 -4.76 23.76 13.46
C PRO A 52 -4.31 23.39 12.04
N LYS A 53 -3.14 23.87 11.61
CA LYS A 53 -2.54 23.54 10.32
C LYS A 53 -1.77 22.22 10.33
N ARG A 54 -1.45 21.69 11.51
CA ARG A 54 -0.74 20.42 11.64
C ARG A 54 -1.72 19.28 11.44
N VAL A 55 -1.44 18.46 10.42
CA VAL A 55 -2.19 17.23 10.13
C VAL A 55 -1.30 16.01 10.39
N PHE A 56 -1.92 14.88 10.72
CA PHE A 56 -1.22 13.61 10.80
C PHE A 56 -1.02 13.05 9.39
N VAL A 57 0.23 12.78 9.03
CA VAL A 57 0.59 12.27 7.70
C VAL A 57 1.11 10.83 7.72
N GLY A 58 1.38 10.27 8.89
CA GLY A 58 1.85 8.88 9.00
C GLY A 58 3.18 8.62 8.28
N ALA A 59 4.19 9.48 8.44
CA ALA A 59 5.45 9.36 7.69
C ALA A 59 6.09 7.97 7.84
N SER A 60 6.30 7.49 9.07
CA SER A 60 6.75 6.11 9.33
C SER A 60 5.60 5.10 9.39
N ASP A 61 4.35 5.55 9.31
CA ASP A 61 3.12 4.80 9.61
C ASP A 61 2.04 5.04 8.54
N SER A 62 2.18 4.55 7.31
CA SER A 62 3.28 3.74 6.78
C SER A 62 3.79 4.27 5.43
N ALA A 63 3.89 5.59 5.29
CA ALA A 63 4.32 6.21 4.03
C ALA A 63 5.73 5.77 3.60
N ILE A 64 6.69 5.71 4.53
CA ILE A 64 8.05 5.20 4.26
C ILE A 64 8.00 3.72 3.84
N PRO A 65 7.36 2.79 4.57
CA PRO A 65 7.18 1.42 4.09
C PRO A 65 6.61 1.30 2.68
N CYS A 66 5.59 2.09 2.34
CA CYS A 66 5.03 2.06 0.98
C CYS A 66 6.02 2.58 -0.08
N ALA A 67 6.78 3.64 0.22
CA ALA A 67 7.85 4.11 -0.65
C ALA A 67 8.96 3.07 -0.82
N MET A 68 9.34 2.35 0.24
CA MET A 68 10.36 1.31 0.19
C MET A 68 9.96 0.15 -0.75
N ILE A 69 8.69 -0.27 -0.73
CA ILE A 69 8.20 -1.34 -1.62
C ILE A 69 8.24 -0.87 -3.09
N LEU A 70 7.81 0.36 -3.36
CA LEU A 70 7.84 0.93 -4.71
C LEU A 70 9.29 1.07 -5.21
N GLU A 71 10.18 1.59 -4.38
CA GLU A 71 11.60 1.73 -4.73
C GLU A 71 12.26 0.36 -4.97
N LEU A 72 11.96 -0.66 -4.16
CA LEU A 72 12.47 -2.01 -4.39
C LEU A 72 12.03 -2.54 -5.75
N ALA A 73 10.75 -2.35 -6.11
CA ALA A 73 10.22 -2.76 -7.40
C ALA A 73 10.90 -2.01 -8.57
N THR A 74 11.18 -0.72 -8.40
CA THR A 74 11.88 0.11 -9.39
C THR A 74 13.36 -0.25 -9.52
N ALA A 75 14.09 -0.32 -8.41
CA ALA A 75 15.52 -0.58 -8.38
C ALA A 75 15.88 -2.00 -8.87
N LEU A 76 14.98 -2.98 -8.68
CA LEU A 76 15.18 -4.36 -9.10
C LEU A 76 14.42 -4.75 -10.38
N ASP A 77 13.85 -3.80 -11.11
CA ASP A 77 12.94 -4.08 -12.24
C ASP A 77 13.56 -4.99 -13.30
N THR A 78 14.85 -4.80 -13.65
CA THR A 78 15.56 -5.67 -14.60
C THR A 78 15.66 -7.12 -14.10
N GLN A 79 16.04 -7.31 -12.84
CA GLN A 79 16.20 -8.62 -12.22
C GLN A 79 14.85 -9.33 -12.06
N LEU A 80 13.82 -8.59 -11.63
CA LEU A 80 12.46 -9.12 -11.48
C LEU A 80 11.87 -9.53 -12.85
N LYS A 81 12.12 -8.75 -13.91
CA LYS A 81 11.72 -9.13 -15.27
C LYS A 81 12.43 -10.40 -15.75
N ALA A 82 13.72 -10.55 -15.47
CA ALA A 82 14.47 -11.76 -15.82
C ALA A 82 13.96 -12.98 -15.04
N LEU A 83 13.67 -12.84 -13.74
CA LEU A 83 13.11 -13.91 -12.90
C LEU A 83 11.75 -14.38 -13.40
N LYS A 84 10.90 -13.48 -13.90
CA LYS A 84 9.58 -13.82 -14.45
C LYS A 84 9.65 -14.68 -15.73
N GLN A 85 10.76 -14.63 -16.47
CA GLN A 85 10.92 -15.36 -17.73
C GLN A 85 11.43 -16.80 -17.55
N GLN A 86 11.80 -17.18 -16.32
CA GLN A 86 12.20 -18.55 -15.96
C GLN A 86 10.97 -19.41 -15.69
#